data_AF-A0AAJ4DUL0-F1
#
_entry.id   AF-A0AAJ4DUL0-F1
#
_cell.length_a   1.000
_cell.length_b   1.000
_cell.length_c   1.000
_cell.angle_alpha   90.00
_cell.angle_beta   90.00
_cell.angle_gamma   90.00
#
_symmetry.space_group_name_H-M   'P 1'
#
loop_
_entity.id
_entity.type
_entity.pdbx_description
1 polymer ?
#
loop_
_entity_poly.entity_id
_entity_poly.type
_entity_poly.pdbx_seq_one_letter_code
_entity_poly.pdbx_strand_id
1 'polypeptide(L)'
;MSKYNFFKIRKKRSRLYSIDGLVGFIDKEMFRHAYIDKHDVDLHNGKYSISDKRIRAINVKEKTIEMEISDIPVTVTMKSLLTPSIRQELDISNENFVAIYHQMEQ
;
A
#
# COMPACT_ATOMS: atom_id res chain seq x y z
N MET A 1 -18.72 -14.55 -7.20
CA MET A 1 -17.89 -13.55 -6.49
C MET A 1 -16.89 -14.28 -5.62
N SER A 2 -15.63 -14.38 -6.06
CA SER A 2 -14.58 -15.00 -5.25
C SER A 2 -14.31 -14.11 -4.03
N LYS A 3 -14.58 -14.62 -2.83
CA LYS A 3 -14.12 -13.99 -1.59
C LYS A 3 -12.60 -14.09 -1.61
N TYR A 4 -11.92 -12.97 -1.84
CA TYR A 4 -10.47 -12.90 -1.69
C TYR A 4 -10.13 -13.25 -0.23
N ASN A 5 -9.74 -14.50 0.00
CA ASN A 5 -9.11 -14.91 1.24
C ASN A 5 -7.75 -14.23 1.27
N PHE A 6 -7.70 -13.06 1.89
CA PHE A 6 -6.43 -12.41 2.19
C PHE A 6 -5.67 -13.33 3.13
N PHE A 7 -4.60 -13.95 2.63
CA PHE A 7 -3.55 -14.45 3.48
C PHE A 7 -3.14 -13.31 4.41
N LYS A 8 -3.29 -13.48 5.72
CA LYS A 8 -2.95 -12.42 6.67
C LYS A 8 -1.44 -12.39 6.81
N ILE A 9 -0.79 -11.71 5.88
CA ILE A 9 0.64 -11.53 5.84
C ILE A 9 0.99 -10.47 6.88
N ARG A 10 1.67 -10.85 7.97
CA ARG A 10 2.16 -9.93 8.99
C ARG A 10 3.66 -9.78 8.89
N LYS A 11 4.13 -8.57 8.67
CA LYS A 11 5.54 -8.27 8.76
C LYS A 11 6.04 -8.48 10.18
N LYS A 12 7.19 -9.15 10.33
CA LYS A 12 7.81 -9.41 11.63
C LYS A 12 8.99 -8.47 11.86
N ARG A 13 10.05 -8.63 11.05
CA ARG A 13 11.27 -7.79 11.07
C ARG A 13 11.93 -7.84 9.70
N SER A 14 12.59 -6.77 9.28
CA SER A 14 13.38 -6.74 8.03
C SER A 14 12.53 -7.14 6.81
N ARG A 15 12.92 -8.13 6.00
CA ARG A 15 12.11 -8.71 4.89
C ARG A 15 11.33 -9.98 5.29
N LEU A 16 11.22 -10.30 6.57
CA LEU A 16 10.49 -11.49 7.05
C LEU A 16 9.01 -11.19 7.30
N TYR A 17 8.17 -12.09 6.77
CA TYR A 17 6.73 -12.06 6.90
C TYR A 17 6.22 -13.37 7.46
N SER A 18 5.13 -13.29 8.22
CA SER A 18 4.36 -14.43 8.67
C SER A 18 3.08 -14.53 7.86
N ILE A 19 2.85 -15.69 7.24
CA ILE A 19 1.63 -16.00 6.50
C ILE A 19 1.03 -17.24 7.13
N ASP A 20 -0.15 -17.12 7.76
CA ASP A 20 -0.88 -18.24 8.38
C ASP A 20 -0.01 -19.16 9.27
N GLY A 21 0.93 -18.57 10.02
CA GLY A 21 1.83 -19.28 10.93
C GLY A 21 3.16 -19.72 10.33
N LEU A 22 3.33 -19.68 9.00
CA LEU A 22 4.61 -19.87 8.33
C LEU A 22 5.39 -18.56 8.30
N VAL A 23 6.70 -18.59 8.57
CA VAL A 23 7.58 -17.42 8.51
C VAL A 23 8.54 -17.57 7.34
N GLY A 24 8.55 -16.60 6.44
CA GLY A 24 9.37 -16.62 5.25
C GLY A 24 9.65 -15.23 4.68
N PHE A 25 10.46 -15.20 3.63
CA PHE A 25 10.64 -14.01 2.81
C PHE A 25 9.58 -14.03 1.72
N ILE A 26 8.94 -12.88 1.46
CA ILE A 26 8.10 -12.72 0.27
C ILE A 26 8.93 -12.00 -0.80
N ASP A 27 8.83 -12.48 -2.03
CA ASP A 27 9.36 -11.79 -3.19
C ASP A 27 8.45 -10.61 -3.60
N LYS A 28 8.81 -9.93 -4.69
CA LYS A 28 8.04 -8.79 -5.20
C LYS A 28 6.64 -9.19 -5.66
N GLU A 29 6.49 -10.38 -6.24
CA GLU A 29 5.21 -10.84 -6.75
C GLU A 29 4.24 -11.11 -5.60
N MET A 30 4.69 -11.82 -4.56
CA MET A 30 3.91 -12.02 -3.35
C MET A 30 3.64 -10.70 -2.61
N PHE A 31 4.60 -9.78 -2.58
CA PHE A 31 4.38 -8.46 -1.96
C PHE A 31 3.24 -7.69 -2.63
N ARG A 32 3.07 -7.80 -3.95
CA ARG A 32 1.95 -7.17 -4.69
C ARG A 32 0.58 -7.64 -4.20
N HIS A 33 0.47 -8.89 -3.75
CA HIS A 33 -0.78 -9.51 -3.33
C HIS A 33 -0.95 -9.56 -1.80
N ALA A 34 0.04 -9.09 -1.05
CA ALA A 34 0.01 -9.09 0.40
C ALA A 34 -1.04 -8.13 0.96
N TYR A 35 -1.71 -8.55 2.03
CA TYR A 35 -2.42 -7.63 2.91
C TYR A 35 -1.39 -6.78 3.66
N ILE A 36 -1.42 -5.46 3.47
CA ILE A 36 -0.52 -4.51 4.14
C ILE A 36 -1.37 -3.48 4.89
N ASP A 37 -1.16 -3.34 6.18
CA ASP A 37 -1.76 -2.27 6.99
C ASP A 37 -0.71 -1.30 7.55
N LYS A 38 -1.14 -0.33 8.37
CA LYS A 38 -0.26 0.65 9.01
C LYS A 38 0.93 -0.01 9.73
N HIS A 39 0.68 -1.09 10.48
CA HIS A 39 1.73 -1.77 11.24
C HIS A 39 2.79 -2.35 10.30
N ASP A 40 2.36 -2.94 9.18
CA ASP A 40 3.29 -3.45 8.18
C ASP A 40 4.10 -2.32 7.54
N VAL A 41 3.47 -1.17 7.22
CA VAL A 41 4.16 -0.01 6.63
C VAL A 41 5.22 0.58 7.56
N ASP A 42 4.91 0.71 8.85
CA ASP A 42 5.86 1.21 9.86
C ASP A 42 7.12 0.32 9.95
N LEU A 43 6.98 -0.97 9.63
CA LEU A 43 8.09 -1.93 9.56
C LEU A 43 8.81 -1.93 8.18
N HIS A 44 8.26 -1.25 7.17
CA HIS A 44 8.86 -1.03 5.86
C HIS A 44 9.78 0.19 5.82
N ASN A 45 10.96 0.07 6.43
CA ASN A 45 12.03 1.09 6.34
C ASN A 45 12.82 1.06 5.02
N GLY A 46 12.28 0.46 3.96
CA GLY A 46 12.91 0.43 2.65
C GLY A 46 12.78 1.79 1.94
N LYS A 47 13.65 2.06 0.96
CA LYS A 47 13.43 3.18 0.02
C LYS A 47 12.36 2.76 -0.98
N TYR A 48 11.16 3.32 -0.83
CA TYR A 48 10.07 3.19 -1.78
C TYR A 48 9.92 4.50 -2.55
N SER A 49 9.62 4.38 -3.84
CA SER A 49 9.37 5.53 -4.71
C SER A 49 8.02 5.37 -5.39
N ILE A 50 7.31 6.49 -5.53
CA ILE A 50 6.08 6.53 -6.29
C ILE A 50 6.44 6.39 -7.77
N SER A 51 5.92 5.34 -8.40
CA SER A 51 6.13 5.01 -9.81
C SER A 51 4.84 5.09 -10.62
N ASP A 52 3.70 5.18 -9.94
CA ASP A 52 2.40 5.30 -10.56
C ASP A 52 2.19 6.71 -11.15
N LYS A 53 2.16 6.78 -12.49
CA LYS A 53 1.99 8.02 -13.24
C LYS A 53 0.62 8.66 -13.05
N ARG A 54 -0.36 7.89 -12.55
CA ARG A 54 -1.70 8.40 -12.25
C ARG A 54 -1.69 9.34 -11.06
N ILE A 55 -0.73 9.21 -10.14
CA ILE A 55 -0.59 10.07 -8.97
C ILE A 55 0.05 11.38 -9.39
N ARG A 56 -0.73 12.46 -9.32
CA ARG A 56 -0.33 13.78 -9.83
C ARG A 56 0.22 14.67 -8.74
N ALA A 57 -0.39 14.63 -7.56
CA ALA A 57 -0.01 15.46 -6.44
C ALA A 57 -0.25 14.74 -5.10
N ILE A 58 0.56 15.11 -4.11
CA ILE A 58 0.42 14.68 -2.73
C ILE A 58 0.42 15.92 -1.85
N ASN A 59 -0.68 16.14 -1.13
CA ASN A 59 -0.76 17.18 -0.13
C ASN A 59 -0.52 16.55 1.25
N VAL A 60 0.67 16.80 1.78
CA VAL A 60 1.12 16.27 3.09
C VAL A 60 0.33 16.91 4.24
N LYS A 61 0.03 18.21 4.16
CA LYS A 61 -0.70 18.95 5.21
C LYS A 61 -2.11 18.42 5.40
N GLU A 62 -2.78 18.08 4.30
CA GLU A 62 -4.16 17.56 4.33
C GLU A 62 -4.22 16.02 4.32
N LYS A 63 -3.08 15.34 4.16
CA LYS A 63 -2.97 13.88 4.02
C LYS A 63 -3.87 13.34 2.91
N THR A 64 -3.84 14.01 1.76
CA THR A 64 -4.60 13.65 0.55
C THR A 64 -3.67 13.41 -0.64
N ILE A 65 -4.03 12.46 -1.50
CA ILE A 65 -3.45 12.32 -2.84
C ILE A 65 -4.49 12.74 -3.87
N GLU A 66 -3.99 13.35 -4.94
CA GLU A 66 -4.74 13.60 -6.16
C GLU A 66 -4.17 12.71 -7.25
N MET A 67 -5.05 11.94 -7.88
CA MET A 67 -4.70 11.05 -8.98
C MET A 67 -5.75 11.08 -10.08
N GLU A 68 -5.38 10.60 -11.27
CA GLU A 68 -6.30 10.45 -12.39
C GLU A 68 -6.42 8.98 -12.80
N ILE A 69 -7.66 8.47 -12.81
CA ILE A 69 -7.97 7.10 -13.24
C ILE A 69 -8.91 7.22 -14.43
N SER A 70 -8.45 6.77 -15.60
CA SER A 70 -9.24 6.83 -16.84
C SER A 70 -9.78 8.24 -17.13
N ASP A 71 -8.90 9.24 -17.06
CA ASP A 71 -9.23 10.67 -17.25
C ASP A 71 -10.19 11.27 -16.20
N ILE A 72 -10.50 10.54 -15.13
CA ILE A 72 -11.34 11.00 -14.02
C ILE A 72 -10.45 11.41 -12.84
N PRO A 73 -10.53 12.67 -12.37
CA PRO A 73 -9.80 13.09 -11.18
C PRO A 73 -10.41 12.45 -9.93
N VAL A 74 -9.54 11.86 -9.10
CA VAL A 74 -9.90 11.19 -7.85
C VAL A 74 -9.01 11.75 -6.73
N THR A 75 -9.65 12.19 -5.65
CA THR A 75 -8.96 12.60 -4.43
C THR A 75 -9.17 11.54 -3.35
N VAL A 76 -8.08 11.07 -2.76
CA VAL A 76 -8.11 9.99 -1.77
C VAL A 76 -7.39 10.42 -0.51
N THR A 77 -8.01 10.17 0.65
CA THR A 77 -7.39 10.46 1.95
C THR A 77 -6.46 9.32 2.38
N MET A 78 -5.49 9.62 3.23
CA MET A 78 -4.66 8.60 3.89
C MET A 78 -5.48 7.52 4.60
N LYS A 79 -6.60 7.90 5.23
CA LYS A 79 -7.51 6.95 5.90
C LYS A 79 -8.12 5.97 4.90
N SER A 80 -8.53 6.47 3.72
CA SER A 80 -9.04 5.63 2.65
C SER A 80 -7.94 4.70 2.12
N LEU A 81 -6.72 5.21 1.92
CA LEU A 81 -5.57 4.41 1.48
C LEU A 81 -5.18 3.33 2.48
N LEU A 82 -5.39 3.50 3.79
CA LEU A 82 -5.15 2.43 4.78
C LEU A 82 -6.08 1.23 4.58
N THR A 83 -7.22 1.42 3.91
CA THR A 83 -8.19 0.36 3.62
C THR A 83 -7.78 -0.41 2.36
N PRO A 84 -7.42 -1.71 2.46
CA PRO A 84 -6.88 -2.44 1.31
C PRO A 84 -7.83 -2.60 0.15
N SER A 85 -9.15 -2.72 0.40
CA SER A 85 -10.14 -2.81 -0.68
C SER A 85 -10.17 -1.56 -1.55
N ILE A 86 -10.04 -0.37 -0.94
CA ILE A 86 -9.97 0.90 -1.68
C ILE A 86 -8.72 0.93 -2.55
N ARG A 87 -7.56 0.49 -2.03
CA ARG A 87 -6.33 0.43 -2.83
C ARG A 87 -6.47 -0.53 -4.02
N GLN A 88 -7.18 -1.65 -3.86
CA GLN A 88 -7.45 -2.58 -4.96
C GLN A 88 -8.38 -1.98 -6.01
N GLU A 89 -9.46 -1.32 -5.59
CA GLU A 89 -10.38 -0.64 -6.52
C GLU A 89 -9.68 0.44 -7.34
N LEU A 90 -8.69 1.12 -6.75
CA LEU A 90 -7.88 2.15 -7.41
C LEU A 90 -6.65 1.57 -8.14
N ASP A 91 -6.42 0.26 -8.07
CA ASP A 91 -5.21 -0.43 -8.57
C ASP A 91 -3.90 0.19 -8.07
N ILE A 92 -3.84 0.59 -6.79
CA ILE A 92 -2.64 1.13 -6.15
C ILE A 92 -1.79 -0.02 -5.61
N SER A 93 -0.57 -0.16 -6.13
CA SER A 93 0.36 -1.19 -5.66
C SER A 93 0.81 -0.95 -4.22
N ASN A 94 1.21 -2.02 -3.54
CA ASN A 94 1.73 -1.93 -2.17
C ASN A 94 3.01 -1.07 -2.08
N GLU A 95 3.86 -1.05 -3.12
CA GLU A 95 5.04 -0.17 -3.16
C GLU A 95 4.66 1.30 -3.21
N ASN A 96 3.71 1.65 -4.09
CA ASN A 96 3.22 3.02 -4.21
C ASN A 96 2.54 3.44 -2.90
N PHE A 97 1.72 2.56 -2.31
CA PHE A 97 1.09 2.81 -1.02
C PHE A 97 2.13 3.08 0.08
N VAL A 98 3.16 2.25 0.23
CA VAL A 98 4.22 2.47 1.23
C VAL A 98 4.94 3.80 0.99
N ALA A 99 5.25 4.15 -0.27
CA ALA A 99 5.89 5.42 -0.61
C ALA A 99 5.01 6.63 -0.25
N ILE A 100 3.73 6.61 -0.64
CA ILE A 100 2.75 7.66 -0.33
C ILE A 100 2.60 7.81 1.18
N TYR A 101 2.47 6.69 1.89
CA TYR A 101 2.27 6.69 3.33
C TYR A 101 3.44 7.38 4.05
N HIS A 102 4.68 7.02 3.70
CA HIS A 102 5.89 7.64 4.26
C HIS A 102 6.03 9.12 3.89
N GLN A 103 5.53 9.54 2.72
CA GLN A 103 5.55 10.95 2.34
C GLN A 103 4.50 11.78 3.09
N MET A 104 3.36 11.18 3.47
CA MET A 104 2.28 11.85 4.21
C MET A 104 2.48 11.92 5.74
N GLU A 105 3.37 11.09 6.30
CA GLU A 105 3.72 11.12 7.72
C GLU A 105 4.92 12.04 8.02
N GLN A 106 5.60 12.58 6.99
CA GLN A 106 6.62 13.62 7.12
C GLN A 106 6.00 14.98 7.45
#